data_AF-A0A0U3F3U1-F1
#
_entry.id   AF-A0A0U3F3U1-F1
#
_cell.length_a   1.000
_cell.length_b   1.000
_cell.length_c   1.000
_cell.angle_alpha   90.00
_cell.angle_beta   90.00
_cell.angle_gamma   90.00
#
_symmetry.space_group_name_H-M   'P 1'
#
loop_
_entity.id
_entity.type
_entity.pdbx_description
1 polymer ?
#
loop_
_entity_poly.entity_id
_entity_poly.type
_entity_poly.pdbx_seq_one_letter_code
_entity_poly.pdbx_strand_id
1 'polypeptide(L)'
;MPQPSVQQRAGFRGEAFVDKAVSDAGHVWNDTKRDFAIDGQIEFVDVDREVTGVAVLAQVKGTEVGFRGATATEFKFTCKADHIAYWLRLGRPVVLICVDLRIHRCSGRRSRRGPRVRA
;
A
#
# COMPACT_ATOMS: atom_id res chain seq x y z
N MET A 1 13.52 -2.26 -22.42
CA MET A 1 12.63 -1.72 -21.37
C MET A 1 13.46 -1.44 -20.12
N PRO A 2 13.55 -0.19 -19.63
CA PRO A 2 14.24 0.08 -18.37
C PRO A 2 13.50 -0.62 -17.21
N GLN A 3 14.26 -1.19 -16.27
CA GLN A 3 13.67 -1.84 -15.09
C GLN A 3 13.25 -0.78 -14.06
N PRO A 4 12.11 -0.96 -13.36
CA PRO A 4 11.70 -0.04 -12.29
C PRO A 4 12.71 -0.05 -11.15
N SER A 5 12.99 1.13 -10.57
CA SER A 5 13.83 1.27 -9.38
C SER A 5 13.24 0.51 -8.17
N VAL A 6 14.07 0.21 -7.17
CA VAL A 6 13.63 -0.43 -5.92
C VAL A 6 12.47 0.33 -5.28
N GLN A 7 12.56 1.67 -5.25
CA GLN A 7 11.52 2.54 -4.69
C GLN A 7 10.21 2.46 -5.47
N GLN A 8 10.27 2.44 -6.81
CA GLN A 8 9.07 2.28 -7.63
C GLN A 8 8.42 0.92 -7.44
N ARG A 9 9.20 -0.17 -7.35
CA ARG A 9 8.64 -1.50 -7.05
C ARG A 9 7.99 -1.56 -5.67
N ALA A 10 8.61 -0.97 -4.66
CA ALA A 10 8.04 -0.88 -3.32
C ALA A 10 6.74 -0.06 -3.32
N GLY A 11 6.66 1.00 -4.12
CA GLY A 11 5.42 1.75 -4.36
C GLY A 11 4.30 0.86 -4.89
N PHE A 12 4.51 0.22 -6.05
CA PHE A 12 3.51 -0.66 -6.66
C PHE A 12 3.05 -1.80 -5.75
N ARG A 13 3.99 -2.41 -5.00
CA ARG A 13 3.65 -3.47 -4.04
C ARG A 13 2.87 -2.94 -2.84
N GLY A 14 3.15 -1.70 -2.42
CA GLY A 14 2.39 -1.00 -1.39
C GLY A 14 0.96 -0.73 -1.85
N GLU A 15 0.77 -0.18 -3.05
CA GLU A 15 -0.55 0.07 -3.64
C GLU A 15 -1.37 -1.21 -3.77
N ALA A 16 -0.78 -2.28 -4.30
CA ALA A 16 -1.45 -3.58 -4.41
C ALA A 16 -1.84 -4.18 -3.04
N PHE A 17 -1.04 -3.91 -1.99
CA PHE A 17 -1.39 -4.31 -0.63
C PHE A 17 -2.60 -3.52 -0.10
N VAL A 18 -2.63 -2.21 -0.34
CA VAL A 18 -3.73 -1.34 0.06
C VAL A 18 -5.02 -1.71 -0.66
N ASP A 19 -4.97 -1.90 -1.98
CA ASP A 19 -6.10 -2.36 -2.79
C ASP A 19 -6.72 -3.63 -2.18
N LYS A 20 -5.88 -4.64 -1.93
CA LYS A 20 -6.34 -5.88 -1.29
C LYS A 20 -6.95 -5.62 0.10
N ALA A 21 -6.31 -4.83 0.95
CA ALA A 21 -6.80 -4.56 2.30
C ALA A 21 -8.13 -3.80 2.31
N VAL A 22 -8.30 -2.85 1.39
CA VAL A 22 -9.54 -2.08 1.20
C VAL A 22 -10.65 -2.98 0.67
N SER A 23 -10.35 -3.79 -0.34
CA SER A 23 -11.28 -4.77 -0.90
C SER A 23 -11.72 -5.83 0.12
N ASP A 24 -10.77 -6.37 0.90
CA ASP A 24 -11.06 -7.34 1.96
C ASP A 24 -11.94 -6.74 3.07
N ALA A 25 -11.83 -5.42 3.31
CA ALA A 25 -12.70 -4.68 4.23
C ALA A 25 -14.09 -4.36 3.66
N GLY A 26 -14.36 -4.72 2.39
CA GLY A 26 -15.62 -4.48 1.71
C GLY A 26 -15.77 -3.07 1.12
N HIS A 27 -14.68 -2.32 1.00
CA HIS A 27 -14.67 -0.97 0.42
C HIS A 27 -14.09 -0.96 -0.99
N VAL A 28 -14.24 0.14 -1.72
CA VAL A 28 -13.77 0.26 -3.10
C VAL A 28 -12.45 1.01 -3.14
N TRP A 29 -11.45 0.42 -3.80
CA TRP A 29 -10.21 1.09 -4.17
C TRP A 29 -10.27 1.52 -5.64
N ASN A 30 -10.10 2.81 -5.90
CA ASN A 30 -10.02 3.38 -7.23
C ASN A 30 -8.60 3.90 -7.46
N ASP A 31 -7.86 3.28 -8.39
CA ASP A 31 -6.47 3.68 -8.69
C ASP A 31 -6.42 5.00 -9.47
N THR A 32 -5.58 5.94 -9.04
CA THR A 32 -5.36 7.18 -9.79
C THR A 32 -4.05 7.08 -10.54
N LYS A 33 -4.10 6.64 -11.80
CA LYS A 33 -2.91 6.64 -12.64
C LYS A 33 -2.49 8.09 -12.91
N ARG A 34 -1.34 8.47 -12.35
CA ARG A 34 -0.59 9.72 -12.62
C ARG A 34 -1.14 10.98 -11.94
N ASP A 35 -1.52 10.89 -10.67
CA ASP A 35 -1.79 12.09 -9.87
C ASP A 35 -0.57 12.49 -9.03
N PHE A 36 -0.39 13.79 -8.81
CA PHE A 36 0.76 14.31 -8.07
C PHE A 36 0.59 13.97 -6.58
N ALA A 37 1.41 13.04 -6.06
CA ALA A 37 1.42 12.66 -4.65
C ALA A 37 0.08 12.08 -4.10
N ILE A 38 -0.76 11.49 -4.98
CA ILE A 38 -1.94 10.70 -4.64
C ILE A 38 -1.91 9.45 -5.52
N ASP A 39 -2.08 8.28 -4.89
CA ASP A 39 -1.98 6.99 -5.58
C ASP A 39 -3.35 6.35 -5.81
N GLY A 40 -4.37 6.74 -5.04
CA GLY A 40 -5.74 6.31 -5.29
C GLY A 40 -6.76 6.97 -4.38
N GLN A 41 -7.97 6.41 -4.43
CA GLN A 41 -9.12 6.83 -3.66
C GLN A 41 -9.79 5.62 -3.02
N ILE A 42 -10.24 5.78 -1.77
CA ILE A 42 -11.05 4.78 -1.06
C ILE A 42 -12.47 5.31 -0.97
N GLU A 43 -13.43 4.56 -1.51
CA GLU A 43 -14.86 4.83 -1.34
C GLU A 43 -15.46 3.89 -0.30
N PHE A 44 -16.21 4.47 0.63
CA PHE A 44 -16.84 3.72 1.69
C PHE A 44 -18.15 3.10 1.22
N VAL A 45 -18.31 1.86 1.62
CA VAL A 45 -19.50 1.03 1.36
C VAL A 45 -20.17 0.81 2.71
N ASP A 46 -21.48 0.97 2.76
CA ASP A 46 -22.25 0.79 3.98
C ASP A 46 -22.57 -0.69 4.27
N VAL A 47 -23.35 -0.90 5.34
CA VAL A 47 -23.76 -2.23 5.79
C VAL A 47 -24.68 -2.96 4.81
N ASP A 48 -25.36 -2.21 3.94
CA ASP A 48 -26.27 -2.72 2.91
C ASP A 48 -25.54 -3.01 1.59
N ARG A 49 -24.22 -2.79 1.56
CA ARG A 49 -23.33 -2.96 0.40
C ARG A 49 -23.52 -1.90 -0.68
N GLU A 50 -24.04 -0.74 -0.31
CA GLU A 50 -24.18 0.39 -1.21
C GLU A 50 -22.99 1.37 -1.06
N VAL A 51 -22.54 1.92 -2.19
CA VAL A 51 -21.46 2.91 -2.19
C VAL A 51 -22.03 4.24 -1.65
N THR A 52 -21.49 4.71 -0.54
CA THR A 52 -22.05 5.85 0.21
C THR A 52 -21.82 7.21 -0.46
N GLY A 53 -20.94 7.28 -1.47
CA GLY A 53 -20.43 8.54 -2.03
C GLY A 53 -19.44 9.28 -1.12
N VAL A 54 -19.21 8.79 0.11
CA VAL A 54 -18.16 9.30 1.00
C VAL A 54 -16.85 8.59 0.65
N ALA A 55 -15.79 9.38 0.47
CA ALA A 55 -14.53 8.82 0.02
C ALA A 55 -13.32 9.70 0.39
N VAL A 56 -12.18 9.07 0.63
CA VAL A 56 -10.90 9.72 0.94
C VAL A 56 -9.88 9.52 -0.16
N LEU A 57 -8.95 10.45 -0.31
CA LEU A 57 -7.79 10.30 -1.17
C LEU A 57 -6.67 9.59 -0.40
N ALA A 58 -5.89 8.76 -1.07
CA ALA A 58 -4.85 7.95 -0.46
C ALA A 58 -3.49 8.21 -1.11
N GLN A 59 -2.50 8.52 -0.28
CA GLN A 59 -1.10 8.41 -0.65
C GLN A 59 -0.52 7.18 0.04
N VAL A 60 0.08 6.29 -0.74
CA VAL A 60 0.74 5.08 -0.29
C VAL A 60 2.26 5.27 -0.30
N LYS A 61 2.92 4.75 0.74
CA LYS A 61 4.38 4.71 0.86
C LYS A 61 4.79 3.31 1.28
N GLY A 62 5.28 2.53 0.32
CA GLY A 62 5.82 1.19 0.57
C GLY A 62 7.32 1.21 0.88
N THR A 63 7.76 0.34 1.78
CA THR A 63 9.18 0.09 2.08
C THR A 63 9.48 -1.40 2.14
N GLU A 64 10.59 -1.82 1.54
CA GLU A 64 11.12 -3.20 1.65
C GLU A 64 12.20 -3.33 2.74
N VAL A 65 12.66 -2.20 3.30
CA VAL A 65 13.73 -2.13 4.29
C VAL A 65 13.25 -1.70 5.68
N GLY A 66 11.99 -1.24 5.77
CA GLY A 66 11.39 -0.68 6.98
C GLY A 66 11.36 0.84 7.01
N PHE A 67 10.61 1.38 7.97
CA PHE A 67 10.58 2.82 8.25
C PHE A 67 11.63 3.20 9.30
N ARG A 68 12.01 4.47 9.32
CA ARG A 68 13.03 4.97 10.25
C ARG A 68 12.51 4.92 11.68
N GLY A 69 13.30 4.35 12.58
CA GLY A 69 12.93 4.22 13.99
C GLY A 69 11.73 3.32 14.23
N ALA A 70 11.44 2.40 13.30
CA ALA A 70 10.33 1.47 13.45
C ALA A 70 10.54 0.53 14.65
N THR A 71 9.55 0.47 15.52
CA THR A 71 9.39 -0.50 16.61
C THR A 71 8.16 -1.37 16.32
N ALA A 72 7.69 -2.14 17.32
CA ALA A 72 6.46 -2.91 17.17
C ALA A 72 5.19 -2.02 17.03
N THR A 73 5.22 -0.79 17.53
CA THR A 73 4.02 0.08 17.61
C THR A 73 4.22 1.48 17.02
N GLU A 74 5.45 1.85 16.68
CA GLU A 74 5.78 3.21 16.25
C GLU A 74 6.70 3.19 15.04
N PHE A 75 6.63 4.23 14.23
CA PHE A 75 7.60 4.52 13.19
C PHE A 75 7.63 6.02 12.88
N LYS A 76 8.67 6.47 12.17
CA LYS A 76 8.76 7.86 11.69
C LYS A 76 8.73 7.89 10.16
N PHE A 77 7.87 8.76 9.63
CA PHE A 77 7.84 9.09 8.21
C PHE A 77 7.88 10.61 8.04
N THR A 78 8.81 11.10 7.23
CA THR A 78 8.96 12.53 6.96
C THR A 78 8.31 12.85 5.61
N CYS A 79 7.25 13.65 5.63
CA CYS A 79 6.62 14.17 4.44
C CYS A 79 7.37 15.39 3.91
N LYS A 80 7.35 15.58 2.60
CA LYS A 80 7.83 16.82 2.00
C LYS A 80 6.78 17.92 2.19
N ALA A 81 7.23 19.16 2.40
CA ALA A 81 6.34 20.29 2.67
C ALA A 81 5.40 20.61 1.49
N ASP A 82 5.88 20.44 0.25
CA ASP A 82 5.10 20.61 -0.97
C ASP A 82 3.96 19.59 -1.10
N HIS A 83 4.21 18.33 -0.74
CA HIS A 83 3.17 17.30 -0.69
C HIS A 83 2.10 17.63 0.35
N ILE A 84 2.50 18.05 1.56
CA ILE A 84 1.55 18.47 2.60
C ILE A 84 0.72 19.66 2.13
N ALA A 85 1.38 20.69 1.59
CA ALA A 85 0.70 21.87 1.06
C ALA A 85 -0.25 21.52 -0.10
N TYR A 86 0.12 20.55 -0.94
CA TYR A 86 -0.76 20.03 -1.98
C TYR A 86 -1.98 19.33 -1.37
N TRP A 87 -1.79 18.38 -0.44
CA TRP A 87 -2.86 17.64 0.22
C TRP A 87 -3.87 18.56 0.94
N LEU A 88 -3.38 19.60 1.62
CA LEU A 88 -4.23 20.56 2.33
C LEU A 88 -5.10 21.44 1.42
N ARG A 89 -4.77 21.53 0.13
CA ARG A 89 -5.59 22.26 -0.86
C ARG A 89 -6.62 21.38 -1.55
N LEU A 90 -6.54 20.06 -1.39
CA LEU A 90 -7.51 19.15 -2.00
C LEU A 90 -8.85 19.30 -1.28
N GLY A 91 -9.94 19.27 -2.04
CA GLY A 91 -11.30 19.38 -1.47
C GLY A 91 -11.76 18.15 -0.68
N ARG A 92 -10.86 17.19 -0.43
CA ARG A 92 -11.16 15.89 0.17
C ARG A 92 -10.05 15.48 1.14
N PRO A 93 -10.39 14.81 2.26
CA PRO A 93 -9.37 14.33 3.20
C PRO A 93 -8.38 13.40 2.52
N VAL A 94 -7.11 13.54 2.88
CA VAL A 94 -6.02 12.66 2.42
C VAL A 94 -5.57 11.77 3.58
N VAL A 95 -5.50 10.47 3.34
CA VAL A 95 -4.88 9.50 4.24
C VAL A 95 -3.51 9.09 3.71
N LEU A 96 -2.51 9.13 4.59
CA LEU A 96 -1.17 8.61 4.29
C LEU A 96 -1.07 7.17 4.82
N ILE A 97 -0.88 6.22 3.91
CA ILE A 97 -0.81 4.79 4.23
C ILE A 97 0.65 4.32 4.07
N CYS A 98 1.26 3.92 5.18
CA CYS A 98 2.63 3.43 5.23
C CYS A 98 2.63 1.90 5.29
N VAL A 99 3.23 1.25 4.29
CA VAL A 99 3.24 -0.22 4.16
C VAL A 99 4.66 -0.76 4.34
N ASP A 100 4.88 -1.54 5.40
CA ASP A 100 6.12 -2.29 5.59
C ASP A 100 6.02 -3.68 4.95
N LEU A 101 6.61 -3.83 3.77
CA LEU A 101 6.52 -5.04 2.95
C LEU A 101 7.40 -6.18 3.46
N ARG A 102 8.17 -5.98 4.54
CA ARG A 102 9.00 -7.05 5.15
C ARG A 102 8.14 -8.10 5.83
N ILE A 103 6.99 -7.69 6.38
CA ILE A 103 6.09 -8.54 7.18
C ILE A 103 5.41 -9.60 6.28
N HIS A 104 5.37 -9.38 4.96
CA HIS A 104 4.79 -10.32 3.99
C HIS A 104 5.77 -11.34 3.40
N ARG A 105 6.93 -11.58 4.03
CA ARG A 105 7.75 -12.73 3.62
C ARG A 105 7.06 -14.02 4.07
N CYS A 106 6.30 -14.61 3.16
CA CYS A 106 5.96 -16.03 3.24
C CYS A 106 7.28 -16.82 3.34
N SER A 107 7.59 -17.36 4.52
CA SER A 107 8.69 -18.29 4.71
C SER A 107 8.32 -19.63 4.07
N GLY A 108 8.30 -19.67 2.73
CA GLY A 108 8.19 -20.90 1.97
C GLY A 108 9.47 -21.71 2.15
N ARG A 109 9.53 -22.52 3.21
CA ARG A 109 10.56 -23.55 3.35
C ARG A 109 10.33 -24.54 2.21
N ARG A 110 11.08 -24.44 1.11
CA ARG A 110 11.12 -25.49 0.08
C ARG A 110 11.62 -26.76 0.76
N SER A 111 10.70 -27.64 1.13
CA SER A 111 11.00 -29.03 1.42
C SER A 111 11.54 -29.66 0.13
N ARG A 112 12.87 -29.71 -0.01
CA ARG A 112 13.53 -30.62 -0.94
C ARG A 112 13.47 -32.02 -0.31
N ARG A 113 12.37 -32.73 -0.50
CA ARG A 113 12.34 -34.19 -0.43
C ARG A 113 11.62 -34.70 -1.67
N GLY A 114 12.38 -34.85 -2.75
CA GLY A 114 11.99 -35.74 -3.84
C GLY A 114 12.17 -37.19 -3.40
N PRO A 115 11.32 -38.13 -3.89
CA PRO A 115 11.44 -39.54 -3.53
C PRO A 115 12.74 -40.11 -4.11
N ARG A 116 13.53 -40.79 -3.26
CA ARG A 116 14.63 -41.64 -3.73
C ARG A 116 14.01 -42.88 -4.35
N VAL A 117 13.97 -42.94 -5.68
CA VAL A 117 13.79 -44.20 -6.41
C VAL A 117 15.12 -44.95 -6.27
N ARG A 118 15.08 -46.10 -5.57
CA ARG A 118 16.17 -47.08 -5.61
C ARG A 118 15.92 -47.96 -6.83
N ALA A 119 16.89 -47.99 -7.74
CA ALA A 119 17.07 -49.10 -8.69
C ALA A 119 17.89 -50.19 -8.00
#